data_AF-A0AAV9KAJ1-F1
#
_entry.id   AF-A0AAV9KAJ1-F1
#
_cell.length_a   1.000
_cell.length_b   1.000
_cell.length_c   1.000
_cell.angle_alpha   90.00
_cell.angle_beta   90.00
_cell.angle_gamma   90.00
#
_symmetry.space_group_name_H-M   'P 1'
#
loop_
_entity.id
_entity.type
_entity.pdbx_description
1 polymer ?
#
loop_
_entity_poly.entity_id
_entity_poly.type
_entity_poly.pdbx_seq_one_letter_code
_entity_poly.pdbx_strand_id
1 'polypeptide(L)'
;MSSKILFLFTISVSIFTLFLPTNSDIVSDRATLLSIRSALRGRSLLWNITSPTCSWPGVICSPDKSSVLELHLPGMGLLGQIPPGLFSNLTKLNFLSLRYNALSGVIPANHFMICGNGFSGQIPDLNLPSMVQFNVLNNQLNGSIPSNLAGQPKDAFLGTSLCGKPLDSCDGSSSSIGEGKKKKLSGGAIAGIVIGCVVGLLLLLCLLFFCCRKRGKKETRSADVGAVSKQVEVEMPEERGVESNGGKDGFLGSAIAAIGVGGGFLFLCG
;
A
#
# COMPACT_ATOMS: atom_id res chain seq x y z
N MET A 1 -19.92 -64.48 -10.75
CA MET A 1 -19.30 -63.21 -11.24
C MET A 1 -20.15 -61.95 -10.99
N SER A 2 -21.35 -62.03 -10.36
CA SER A 2 -22.30 -60.90 -10.31
C SER A 2 -22.06 -59.87 -9.18
N SER A 3 -21.84 -60.29 -7.92
CA SER A 3 -21.76 -59.32 -6.79
C SER A 3 -20.52 -58.43 -6.76
N LYS A 4 -19.37 -58.90 -7.27
CA LYS A 4 -18.12 -58.12 -7.27
C LYS A 4 -18.16 -56.97 -8.27
N ILE A 5 -18.87 -57.15 -9.40
CA ILE A 5 -19.05 -56.10 -10.42
C ILE A 5 -20.02 -55.03 -9.93
N LEU A 6 -21.10 -55.42 -9.23
CA LEU A 6 -22.05 -54.49 -8.63
C LEU A 6 -21.40 -53.62 -7.52
N PHE A 7 -20.48 -54.20 -6.74
CA PHE A 7 -19.74 -53.47 -5.71
C PHE A 7 -18.74 -52.45 -6.30
N LEU A 8 -18.09 -52.79 -7.41
CA LEU A 8 -17.19 -51.86 -8.11
C LEU A 8 -17.96 -50.73 -8.82
N PHE A 9 -19.13 -51.01 -9.39
CA PHE A 9 -20.01 -49.99 -9.97
C PHE A 9 -20.57 -49.02 -8.92
N THR A 10 -20.97 -49.51 -7.75
CA THR A 10 -21.48 -48.65 -6.67
C THR A 10 -20.39 -47.78 -6.05
N ILE A 11 -19.16 -48.29 -5.91
CA ILE A 11 -17.99 -47.49 -5.51
C ILE A 11 -17.65 -46.44 -6.58
N SER A 12 -17.69 -46.80 -7.86
CA SER A 12 -17.41 -45.87 -8.97
C SER A 12 -18.44 -44.74 -9.06
N VAL A 13 -19.73 -45.02 -8.87
CA VAL A 13 -20.80 -43.99 -8.82
C VAL A 13 -20.66 -43.11 -7.57
N SER A 14 -20.28 -43.68 -6.42
CA SER A 14 -20.06 -42.92 -5.18
C SER A 14 -18.83 -42.01 -5.25
N ILE A 15 -17.77 -42.45 -5.94
CA ILE A 15 -16.58 -41.62 -6.23
C ILE A 15 -16.91 -40.55 -7.27
N PHE A 16 -17.74 -40.84 -8.27
CA PHE A 16 -18.18 -39.85 -9.27
C PHE A 16 -19.09 -38.76 -8.66
N THR A 17 -19.89 -39.08 -7.63
CA THR A 17 -20.64 -38.08 -6.86
C THR A 17 -19.77 -37.21 -5.95
N LEU A 18 -18.53 -37.63 -5.63
CA LEU A 18 -17.56 -36.83 -4.89
C LEU A 18 -16.78 -35.83 -5.78
N PHE A 19 -16.98 -35.89 -7.10
CA PHE A 19 -16.38 -34.98 -8.08
C PHE A 19 -17.41 -34.11 -8.82
N LEU A 20 -18.62 -33.95 -8.26
CA LEU A 20 -19.53 -32.91 -8.74
C LEU A 20 -19.01 -31.54 -8.25
N PRO A 21 -18.79 -30.56 -9.14
CA PRO A 21 -18.45 -29.21 -8.73
C PRO A 21 -19.55 -28.67 -7.81
N THR A 22 -19.12 -28.13 -6.68
CA THR A 22 -19.97 -27.66 -5.58
C THR A 22 -20.85 -26.50 -6.04
N ASN A 23 -22.08 -26.80 -6.48
CA ASN A 23 -23.13 -25.79 -6.72
C ASN A 23 -23.56 -25.05 -5.44
N SER A 24 -23.07 -25.44 -4.26
CA SER A 24 -23.39 -24.80 -2.98
C SER A 24 -22.94 -23.34 -2.92
N ASP A 25 -21.77 -23.05 -3.47
CA ASP A 25 -21.14 -21.74 -3.36
C ASP A 25 -21.93 -20.70 -4.16
N ILE A 26 -22.23 -20.99 -5.43
CA ILE A 26 -23.03 -20.08 -6.28
C ILE A 26 -24.46 -19.89 -5.78
N VAL A 27 -25.05 -20.90 -5.13
CA VAL A 27 -26.38 -20.78 -4.51
C VAL A 27 -26.34 -19.84 -3.31
N SER A 28 -25.31 -19.96 -2.47
CA SER A 28 -25.07 -19.05 -1.34
C SER A 28 -24.78 -17.63 -1.82
N ASP A 29 -23.93 -17.48 -2.84
CA ASP A 29 -23.59 -16.18 -3.44
C ASP A 29 -24.85 -15.51 -4.01
N ARG A 30 -25.69 -16.28 -4.69
CA ARG A 30 -26.96 -15.78 -5.23
C ARG A 30 -27.87 -15.26 -4.13
N ALA A 31 -28.03 -15.98 -3.02
CA ALA A 31 -28.83 -15.53 -1.89
C ALA A 31 -28.27 -14.22 -1.28
N THR A 32 -26.95 -14.11 -1.22
CA THR A 32 -26.24 -12.93 -0.74
C THR A 32 -26.45 -11.74 -1.66
N LEU A 33 -26.34 -11.92 -2.98
CA LEU A 33 -26.64 -10.89 -3.96
C LEU A 33 -28.11 -10.46 -3.87
N LEU A 34 -29.07 -11.39 -3.74
CA LEU A 34 -30.47 -11.01 -3.54
C LEU A 34 -30.68 -10.19 -2.26
N SER A 35 -29.91 -10.46 -1.20
CA SER A 35 -29.88 -9.66 0.03
C SER A 35 -29.27 -8.29 -0.19
N ILE A 36 -28.20 -8.17 -0.99
CA ILE A 36 -27.62 -6.88 -1.41
C ILE A 36 -28.68 -6.05 -2.14
N ARG A 37 -29.40 -6.67 -3.09
CA ARG A 37 -30.44 -6.00 -3.87
C ARG A 37 -31.59 -5.46 -3.01
N SER A 38 -31.95 -6.16 -1.93
CA SER A 38 -33.04 -5.73 -1.05
C SER A 38 -32.58 -4.78 0.06
N ALA A 39 -31.33 -4.89 0.51
CA ALA A 39 -30.78 -4.06 1.58
C ALA A 39 -30.42 -2.65 1.10
N LEU A 40 -29.84 -2.53 -0.10
CA LEU A 40 -29.45 -1.25 -0.66
C LEU A 40 -30.68 -0.53 -1.25
N ARG A 41 -30.88 0.72 -0.86
CA ARG A 41 -31.98 1.55 -1.35
C ARG A 41 -31.55 2.25 -2.65
N GLY A 42 -32.49 3.00 -3.26
CA GLY A 42 -32.23 3.82 -4.43
C GLY A 42 -32.70 3.15 -5.72
N ARG A 43 -31.89 3.25 -6.77
CA ARG A 43 -32.21 2.55 -8.01
C ARG A 43 -32.03 1.04 -7.80
N SER A 44 -33.05 0.28 -8.17
CA SER A 44 -32.97 -1.18 -8.12
C SER A 44 -31.95 -1.69 -9.14
N LEU A 45 -31.15 -2.66 -8.71
CA LEU A 45 -30.24 -3.39 -9.60
C LEU A 45 -31.05 -4.14 -10.65
N LEU A 46 -30.68 -3.99 -11.92
CA LEU A 46 -31.37 -4.59 -13.09
C LEU A 46 -31.05 -6.09 -13.25
N TRP A 47 -31.10 -6.82 -12.15
CA TRP A 47 -30.83 -8.26 -12.11
C TRP A 47 -32.10 -9.04 -12.40
N ASN A 48 -32.09 -9.78 -13.51
CA ASN A 48 -33.18 -10.66 -13.86
C ASN A 48 -33.14 -11.92 -12.98
N ILE A 49 -34.08 -12.05 -12.05
CA ILE A 49 -34.11 -13.17 -11.11
C ILE A 49 -34.42 -14.51 -11.78
N THR A 50 -34.93 -14.54 -13.00
CA THR A 50 -35.12 -15.81 -13.73
C THR A 50 -33.84 -16.27 -14.41
N SER A 51 -32.85 -15.37 -14.58
CA SER A 51 -31.59 -15.70 -15.23
C SER A 51 -30.53 -16.20 -14.23
N PRO A 52 -29.52 -16.94 -14.73
CA PRO A 52 -28.37 -17.36 -13.92
C PRO A 52 -27.63 -16.16 -13.31
N THR A 53 -27.13 -16.30 -12.08
CA THR A 53 -26.45 -15.23 -11.33
C THR A 53 -25.31 -14.57 -12.11
N CYS A 54 -24.51 -15.37 -12.83
CA CYS A 54 -23.37 -14.89 -13.63
C CYS A 54 -23.77 -14.12 -14.90
N SER A 55 -25.06 -14.00 -15.21
CA SER A 55 -25.56 -13.15 -16.30
C SER A 55 -25.97 -11.75 -15.82
N TRP A 56 -25.93 -11.52 -14.51
CA TRP A 56 -26.35 -10.26 -13.93
C TRP A 56 -25.34 -9.15 -14.22
N PRO A 57 -25.80 -7.95 -14.64
CA PRO A 57 -24.92 -6.81 -14.83
C PRO A 57 -24.04 -6.55 -13.59
N GLY A 58 -22.74 -6.46 -13.82
CA GLY A 58 -21.73 -6.20 -12.79
C GLY A 58 -21.27 -7.43 -12.00
N VAL A 59 -21.83 -8.63 -12.22
CA VAL A 59 -21.42 -9.86 -11.52
C VAL A 59 -20.46 -10.66 -12.40
N ILE A 60 -19.23 -10.87 -11.94
CA ILE A 60 -18.23 -11.70 -12.61
C ILE A 60 -18.02 -12.96 -11.79
N CYS A 61 -18.24 -14.11 -12.42
CA CYS A 61 -18.07 -15.43 -11.80
C CYS A 61 -16.75 -16.08 -12.18
N SER A 62 -16.40 -17.13 -11.44
CA SER A 62 -15.31 -18.05 -11.78
C SER A 62 -15.55 -18.74 -13.14
N PRO A 63 -14.50 -19.24 -13.82
CA PRO A 63 -14.62 -19.87 -15.14
C PRO A 63 -15.59 -21.06 -15.18
N ASP A 64 -15.67 -21.80 -14.07
CA ASP A 64 -16.58 -22.93 -13.84
C ASP A 64 -17.98 -22.50 -13.36
N LYS A 65 -18.22 -21.18 -13.19
CA LYS A 65 -19.49 -20.58 -12.72
C LYS A 65 -19.93 -21.06 -11.34
N SER A 66 -19.00 -21.56 -10.53
CA SER A 66 -19.28 -22.07 -9.18
C SER A 66 -19.30 -20.99 -8.11
N SER A 67 -18.78 -19.79 -8.39
CA SER A 67 -18.68 -18.71 -7.40
C SER A 67 -18.57 -17.33 -8.03
N VAL A 68 -18.90 -16.28 -7.28
CA VAL A 68 -18.72 -14.88 -7.65
C VAL A 68 -17.33 -14.42 -7.23
N LEU A 69 -16.56 -13.90 -8.19
CA LEU A 69 -15.20 -13.40 -7.97
C LEU A 69 -15.18 -11.88 -7.86
N GLU A 70 -15.94 -11.18 -8.72
CA GLU A 70 -15.95 -9.72 -8.74
C GLU A 70 -17.38 -9.17 -8.79
N LEU A 71 -17.58 -8.05 -8.11
CA LEU A 71 -18.83 -7.32 -8.10
C LEU A 71 -18.58 -5.85 -8.44
N HIS A 72 -19.10 -5.41 -9.58
CA HIS A 72 -18.93 -4.07 -10.12
C HIS A 72 -20.27 -3.34 -10.14
N LEU A 73 -20.47 -2.42 -9.18
CA LEU A 73 -21.67 -1.60 -9.05
C LEU A 73 -21.35 -0.08 -9.03
N PRO A 74 -20.51 0.44 -9.94
CA PRO A 74 -20.19 1.86 -9.96
C PRO A 74 -21.37 2.70 -10.45
N GLY A 75 -21.63 3.86 -9.83
CA GLY A 75 -22.58 4.84 -10.38
C GLY A 75 -24.03 4.36 -10.45
N MET A 76 -24.40 3.33 -9.70
CA MET A 76 -25.70 2.68 -9.80
C MET A 76 -26.82 3.46 -9.10
N GLY A 77 -26.52 4.58 -8.43
CA GLY A 77 -27.50 5.36 -7.67
C GLY A 77 -27.98 4.62 -6.42
N LEU A 78 -27.11 3.78 -5.84
CA LEU A 78 -27.36 3.06 -4.60
C LEU A 78 -27.24 4.02 -3.41
N LEU A 79 -28.10 3.86 -2.42
CA LEU A 79 -28.13 4.72 -1.24
C LEU A 79 -28.45 3.97 0.04
N GLY A 80 -28.10 4.58 1.17
CA GLY A 80 -28.34 4.05 2.51
C GLY A 80 -27.08 3.47 3.16
N GLN A 81 -27.26 2.90 4.34
CA GLN A 81 -26.17 2.29 5.10
C GLN A 81 -25.96 0.83 4.68
N ILE A 82 -24.70 0.42 4.52
CA ILE A 82 -24.35 -0.99 4.29
C ILE A 82 -24.48 -1.75 5.63
N PRO A 83 -25.37 -2.76 5.71
CA PRO A 83 -25.43 -3.62 6.88
C PRO A 83 -24.10 -4.36 7.11
N PRO A 84 -23.64 -4.49 8.37
CA PRO A 84 -22.46 -5.29 8.70
C PRO A 84 -22.60 -6.72 8.16
N GLY A 85 -21.56 -7.23 7.52
CA GLY A 85 -21.56 -8.59 6.97
C GLY A 85 -22.38 -8.79 5.70
N LEU A 86 -22.92 -7.74 5.07
CA LEU A 86 -23.71 -7.88 3.82
C LEU A 86 -22.99 -8.69 2.72
N PHE A 87 -21.66 -8.58 2.66
CA PHE A 87 -20.81 -9.25 1.68
C PHE A 87 -20.07 -10.48 2.24
N SER A 88 -20.29 -10.88 3.51
CA SER A 88 -19.47 -11.89 4.20
C SER A 88 -19.54 -13.28 3.55
N ASN A 89 -20.66 -13.60 2.93
CA ASN A 89 -20.92 -14.90 2.33
C ASN A 89 -20.33 -15.06 0.93
N LEU A 90 -19.85 -13.97 0.32
CA LEU A 90 -19.12 -14.00 -0.96
C LEU A 90 -17.65 -14.35 -0.69
N THR A 91 -17.40 -15.59 -0.28
CA THR A 91 -16.10 -16.04 0.28
C THR A 91 -14.96 -16.01 -0.72
N LYS A 92 -15.26 -16.08 -2.02
CA LYS A 92 -14.29 -16.03 -3.12
C LYS A 92 -14.22 -14.65 -3.79
N LEU A 93 -14.93 -13.65 -3.26
CA LEU A 93 -14.92 -12.30 -3.80
C LEU A 93 -13.54 -11.66 -3.59
N ASN A 94 -12.87 -11.33 -4.69
CA ASN A 94 -11.55 -10.70 -4.67
C ASN A 94 -11.60 -9.22 -5.09
N PHE A 95 -12.71 -8.74 -5.67
CA PHE A 95 -12.87 -7.36 -6.09
C PHE A 95 -14.31 -6.87 -5.89
N LEU A 96 -14.46 -5.76 -5.17
CA LEU A 96 -15.74 -5.06 -5.04
C LEU A 96 -15.61 -3.58 -5.37
N SER A 97 -16.39 -3.13 -6.34
CA SER A 97 -16.46 -1.74 -6.80
C SER A 97 -17.84 -1.17 -6.50
N LEU A 98 -17.89 -0.18 -5.61
CA LEU A 98 -19.08 0.56 -5.19
C LEU A 98 -18.96 2.07 -5.47
N ARG A 99 -18.03 2.44 -6.37
CA ARG A 99 -17.65 3.82 -6.71
C ARG A 99 -18.86 4.69 -7.03
N TYR A 100 -18.83 5.96 -6.66
CA TYR A 100 -19.81 6.95 -7.10
C TYR A 100 -21.27 6.55 -6.80
N ASN A 101 -21.52 6.08 -5.58
CA ASN A 101 -22.87 5.88 -5.05
C ASN A 101 -23.09 6.82 -3.85
N ALA A 102 -24.26 6.77 -3.24
CA ALA A 102 -24.59 7.50 -2.01
C ALA A 102 -24.66 6.54 -0.79
N LEU A 103 -23.71 5.61 -0.71
CA LEU A 103 -23.64 4.60 0.35
C LEU A 103 -22.95 5.17 1.59
N SER A 104 -23.31 4.66 2.76
CA SER A 104 -22.78 5.11 4.05
C SER A 104 -22.61 3.94 5.02
N GLY A 105 -22.10 4.21 6.22
CA GLY A 105 -21.80 3.20 7.23
C GLY A 105 -20.32 2.82 7.27
N VAL A 106 -20.04 1.62 7.78
CA VAL A 106 -18.68 1.09 7.94
C VAL A 106 -18.23 0.43 6.65
N ILE A 107 -16.93 0.58 6.33
CA ILE A 107 -16.33 -0.09 5.18
C ILE A 107 -16.43 -1.61 5.37
N PRO A 108 -16.87 -2.39 4.36
CA PRO A 108 -16.78 -3.85 4.40
C PRO A 108 -15.31 -4.34 4.47
N ALA A 109 -15.03 -5.65 4.58
CA ALA A 109 -13.70 -6.15 4.99
C ALA A 109 -12.68 -6.59 3.90
N ASN A 110 -13.01 -6.64 2.61
CA ASN A 110 -12.21 -7.22 1.52
C ASN A 110 -12.05 -6.33 0.25
N HIS A 111 -10.84 -5.98 -0.18
CA HIS A 111 -10.51 -5.46 -1.52
C HIS A 111 -11.54 -4.54 -2.23
N PHE A 112 -11.56 -3.23 -1.93
CA PHE A 112 -12.59 -2.30 -2.42
C PHE A 112 -12.12 -1.08 -3.21
N MET A 113 -12.94 -0.70 -4.19
CA MET A 113 -13.06 0.67 -4.69
C MET A 113 -14.38 1.27 -4.21
N ILE A 114 -14.32 2.18 -3.23
CA ILE A 114 -15.51 2.80 -2.59
C ILE A 114 -15.49 4.33 -2.65
N CYS A 115 -14.57 4.89 -3.42
CA CYS A 115 -14.47 6.32 -3.67
C CYS A 115 -15.81 7.01 -4.02
N GLY A 116 -15.93 8.28 -3.63
CA GLY A 116 -17.09 9.10 -3.96
C GLY A 116 -18.38 8.56 -3.36
N ASN A 117 -18.34 8.20 -2.08
CA ASN A 117 -19.48 7.77 -1.27
C ASN A 117 -19.52 8.57 0.04
N GLY A 118 -20.40 8.19 0.96
CA GLY A 118 -20.53 8.76 2.31
C GLY A 118 -20.09 7.80 3.43
N PHE A 119 -19.10 6.93 3.20
CA PHE A 119 -18.59 6.05 4.25
C PHE A 119 -17.89 6.85 5.36
N SER A 120 -18.06 6.42 6.60
CA SER A 120 -17.58 7.15 7.78
C SER A 120 -16.92 6.24 8.81
N GLY A 121 -16.14 6.82 9.71
CA GLY A 121 -15.41 6.08 10.74
C GLY A 121 -14.02 5.65 10.27
N GLN A 122 -13.41 4.75 11.03
CA GLN A 122 -12.05 4.29 10.79
C GLN A 122 -12.00 3.21 9.71
N ILE A 123 -10.87 3.15 8.98
CA ILE A 123 -10.59 2.01 8.11
C ILE A 123 -10.27 0.81 9.02
N PRO A 124 -11.02 -0.31 8.94
CA PRO A 124 -10.71 -1.52 9.69
C PRO A 124 -9.33 -2.08 9.31
N ASP A 125 -8.70 -2.81 10.22
CA ASP A 125 -7.44 -3.51 9.90
C ASP A 125 -7.73 -4.68 8.95
N LEU A 126 -7.44 -4.49 7.66
CA LEU A 126 -7.75 -5.45 6.61
C LEU A 126 -6.52 -6.30 6.29
N ASN A 127 -6.57 -7.61 6.53
CA ASN A 127 -5.47 -8.48 6.12
C ASN A 127 -5.53 -8.75 4.61
N LEU A 128 -4.91 -7.89 3.81
CA LEU A 128 -4.93 -7.94 2.34
C LEU A 128 -3.52 -8.21 1.79
N PRO A 129 -3.19 -9.45 1.43
CA PRO A 129 -1.91 -9.74 0.79
C PRO A 129 -1.90 -9.13 -0.63
N SER A 130 -1.04 -8.13 -0.84
CA SER A 130 -0.75 -7.49 -2.15
C SER A 130 -1.98 -6.96 -2.90
N MET A 131 -2.53 -5.83 -2.47
CA MET A 131 -3.66 -5.17 -3.14
C MET A 131 -3.20 -4.30 -4.32
N VAL A 132 -3.69 -4.61 -5.52
CA VAL A 132 -3.40 -3.85 -6.75
C VAL A 132 -4.37 -2.66 -6.95
N GLN A 133 -5.54 -2.67 -6.30
CA GLN A 133 -6.58 -1.66 -6.54
C GLN A 133 -7.31 -1.29 -5.25
N PHE A 134 -6.93 -0.17 -4.63
CA PHE A 134 -7.54 0.40 -3.42
C PHE A 134 -7.84 1.88 -3.64
N ASN A 135 -9.09 2.29 -3.37
CA ASN A 135 -9.44 3.69 -3.44
C ASN A 135 -10.62 4.05 -2.54
N VAL A 136 -10.38 4.95 -1.59
CA VAL A 136 -11.37 5.44 -0.61
C VAL A 136 -11.59 6.95 -0.72
N LEU A 137 -11.09 7.58 -1.78
CA LEU A 137 -11.12 9.03 -1.95
C LEU A 137 -12.54 9.60 -1.82
N ASN A 138 -12.66 10.84 -1.36
CA ASN A 138 -13.94 11.52 -1.18
C ASN A 138 -14.96 10.67 -0.41
N ASN A 139 -14.61 10.37 0.84
CA ASN A 139 -15.50 9.77 1.84
C ASN A 139 -15.32 10.52 3.17
N GLN A 140 -16.19 10.27 4.13
CA GLN A 140 -16.17 10.88 5.48
C GLN A 140 -15.35 10.03 6.48
N LEU A 141 -14.32 9.32 5.99
CA LEU A 141 -13.46 8.45 6.79
C LEU A 141 -12.52 9.27 7.68
N ASN A 142 -12.20 8.74 8.85
CA ASN A 142 -11.36 9.42 9.84
C ASN A 142 -10.40 8.46 10.57
N GLY A 143 -9.48 9.04 11.34
CA GLY A 143 -8.50 8.28 12.12
C GLY A 143 -7.23 7.93 11.33
N SER A 144 -6.43 7.04 11.90
CA SER A 144 -5.14 6.64 11.32
C SER A 144 -5.30 5.62 10.21
N ILE A 145 -4.53 5.77 9.13
CA ILE A 145 -4.41 4.78 8.06
C ILE A 145 -3.71 3.52 8.61
N PRO A 146 -4.34 2.34 8.51
CA PRO A 146 -3.73 1.07 8.87
C PRO A 146 -2.41 0.81 8.14
N SER A 147 -1.44 0.18 8.80
CA SER A 147 -0.05 0.03 8.30
C SER A 147 0.06 -0.81 7.03
N ASN A 148 -0.82 -1.79 6.86
CA ASN A 148 -1.03 -2.59 5.64
C ASN A 148 -1.43 -1.74 4.41
N LEU A 149 -2.01 -0.55 4.62
CA LEU A 149 -2.42 0.37 3.56
C LEU A 149 -1.42 1.51 3.34
N ALA A 150 -0.34 1.58 4.12
CA ALA A 150 0.65 2.66 4.00
C ALA A 150 1.41 2.67 2.66
N GLY A 151 1.40 1.55 1.93
CA GLY A 151 1.98 1.44 0.58
C GLY A 151 1.06 1.88 -0.56
N GLN A 152 -0.20 2.20 -0.28
CA GLN A 152 -1.15 2.69 -1.29
C GLN A 152 -0.82 4.15 -1.68
N PRO A 153 -1.22 4.60 -2.89
CA PRO A 153 -0.93 5.95 -3.34
C PRO A 153 -1.67 7.00 -2.48
N LYS A 154 -1.04 8.17 -2.28
CA LYS A 154 -1.62 9.29 -1.52
C LYS A 154 -3.01 9.69 -2.04
N ASP A 155 -3.19 9.64 -3.35
CA ASP A 155 -4.41 10.04 -4.05
C ASP A 155 -5.63 9.21 -3.65
N ALA A 156 -5.42 7.93 -3.29
CA ALA A 156 -6.48 7.03 -2.85
C ALA A 156 -7.15 7.44 -1.53
N PHE A 157 -6.53 8.35 -0.77
CA PHE A 157 -7.01 8.82 0.53
C PHE A 157 -7.45 10.29 0.53
N LEU A 158 -7.35 10.99 -0.61
CA LEU A 158 -7.70 12.41 -0.67
C LEU A 158 -9.19 12.65 -0.43
N GLY A 159 -9.51 13.83 0.12
CA GLY A 159 -10.90 14.18 0.44
C GLY A 159 -11.49 13.36 1.60
N THR A 160 -10.64 12.79 2.45
CA THR A 160 -11.01 12.14 3.73
C THR A 160 -10.38 12.89 4.91
N SER A 161 -10.77 12.56 6.14
CA SER A 161 -10.14 13.05 7.39
C SER A 161 -9.15 12.03 7.97
N LEU A 162 -8.51 11.24 7.10
CA LEU A 162 -7.51 10.25 7.49
C LEU A 162 -6.13 10.89 7.69
N CYS A 163 -5.32 10.27 8.53
CA CYS A 163 -3.94 10.68 8.80
C CYS A 163 -3.00 9.46 8.89
N GLY A 164 -1.69 9.68 8.89
CA GLY A 164 -0.68 8.63 8.81
C GLY A 164 -0.29 8.31 7.36
N LYS A 165 0.82 7.59 7.18
CA LYS A 165 1.36 7.29 5.84
C LYS A 165 0.30 6.61 4.95
N PRO A 166 0.17 6.98 3.66
CA PRO A 166 1.00 7.92 2.88
C PRO A 166 0.65 9.41 3.05
N LEU A 167 -0.34 9.75 3.86
CA LEU A 167 -0.69 11.13 4.20
C LEU A 167 0.25 11.69 5.29
N ASP A 168 -0.08 12.90 5.76
CA ASP A 168 0.64 13.56 6.85
C ASP A 168 0.45 12.79 8.17
N SER A 169 1.45 12.85 9.05
CA SER A 169 1.39 12.19 10.35
C SER A 169 0.17 12.63 11.16
N CYS A 170 -0.42 11.70 11.90
CA CYS A 170 -1.46 12.02 12.87
C CYS A 170 -0.86 12.84 14.03
N ASP A 171 -0.87 14.16 13.93
CA ASP A 171 -0.38 15.04 14.98
C ASP A 171 -1.50 15.25 16.01
N GLY A 172 -1.46 14.42 17.04
CA GLY A 172 -2.40 14.50 18.15
C GLY A 172 -2.04 15.66 19.07
N SER A 173 -2.66 16.82 18.86
CA SER A 173 -2.86 17.72 19.99
C SER A 173 -4.00 17.14 20.85
N SER A 174 -3.60 16.61 22.00
CA SER A 174 -4.35 16.01 23.11
C SER A 174 -4.60 14.48 23.09
N SER A 175 -3.74 13.80 23.87
CA SER A 175 -4.07 12.69 24.77
C SER A 175 -4.22 11.27 24.19
N SER A 176 -3.10 10.59 23.92
CA SER A 176 -2.89 9.23 24.43
C SER A 176 -1.40 8.88 24.48
N ILE A 177 -1.00 8.27 25.59
CA ILE A 177 0.35 7.83 25.89
C ILE A 177 0.75 6.74 24.89
N GLY A 178 1.76 7.01 24.07
CA GLY A 178 2.42 6.04 23.19
C GLY A 178 3.90 6.36 23.12
N GLU A 179 4.71 5.59 23.86
CA GLU A 179 6.17 5.72 23.93
C GLU A 179 6.83 5.56 22.55
N GLY A 180 7.24 6.68 21.95
CA GLY A 180 8.36 6.73 21.02
C GLY A 180 9.60 7.24 21.74
N LYS A 181 10.33 6.37 22.45
CA LYS A 181 11.61 6.73 23.09
C LYS A 181 12.61 7.20 22.02
N LYS A 182 12.75 8.51 21.85
CA LYS A 182 14.00 9.09 21.34
C LYS A 182 15.08 8.74 22.37
N LYS A 183 15.99 7.83 22.03
CA LYS A 183 17.13 7.48 22.89
C LYS A 183 18.02 8.71 23.03
N LYS A 184 17.78 9.54 24.05
CA LYS A 184 18.74 10.53 24.53
C LYS A 184 19.95 9.76 25.04
N LEU A 185 21.12 10.02 24.45
CA LEU A 185 22.39 9.48 24.94
C LEU A 185 22.60 9.96 26.38
N SER A 186 22.97 9.03 27.26
CA SER A 186 23.22 9.30 28.67
C SER A 186 24.31 10.37 28.80
N GLY A 187 24.12 11.34 29.71
CA GLY A 187 25.16 12.32 30.02
C GLY A 187 26.50 11.68 30.40
N GLY A 188 26.48 10.46 30.93
CA GLY A 188 27.69 9.67 31.18
C GLY A 188 28.43 9.23 29.92
N ALA A 189 27.73 8.93 28.82
CA ALA A 189 28.36 8.58 27.55
C ALA A 189 29.05 9.81 26.94
N ILE A 190 28.43 10.99 27.06
CA ILE A 190 28.99 12.26 26.60
C ILE A 190 30.22 12.63 27.44
N ALA A 191 30.14 12.50 28.77
CA ALA A 191 31.28 12.75 29.66
C ALA A 191 32.47 11.82 29.39
N GLY A 192 32.21 10.53 29.10
CA GLY A 192 33.26 9.56 28.79
C GLY A 192 34.05 9.90 27.53
N ILE A 193 33.37 10.36 26.47
CA ILE A 193 34.03 10.75 25.21
C ILE A 193 34.96 11.96 25.44
N VAL A 194 34.50 12.96 26.19
CA VAL A 194 35.30 14.17 26.47
C VAL A 194 36.57 13.83 27.24
N ILE A 195 36.46 13.01 28.30
CA ILE A 195 37.62 12.60 29.11
C ILE A 195 38.58 11.75 28.27
N GLY A 196 38.05 10.82 27.46
CA GLY A 196 38.84 9.99 26.56
C GLY A 196 39.64 10.80 25.54
N CYS A 197 39.02 11.82 24.93
CA CYS A 197 39.69 12.72 23.99
C CYS A 197 40.83 13.51 24.67
N VAL A 198 40.62 14.05 25.86
CA VAL A 198 41.65 14.81 26.59
C VAL A 198 42.84 13.92 26.95
N VAL A 199 42.59 12.73 27.50
CA VAL A 199 43.66 11.78 27.86
C VAL A 199 44.40 11.28 26.62
N GLY A 200 43.68 10.96 25.55
CA GLY A 200 44.27 10.53 24.28
C GLY A 200 45.17 11.60 23.67
N LEU A 201 44.73 12.86 23.69
CA LEU A 201 45.49 13.98 23.14
C LEU A 201 46.76 14.27 23.98
N LEU A 202 46.67 14.18 25.30
CA LEU A 202 47.83 14.28 26.19
C LEU A 202 48.86 13.16 25.97
N LEU A 203 48.41 11.91 25.79
CA LEU A 203 49.30 10.79 25.49
C LEU A 203 49.97 10.94 24.12
N LEU A 204 49.23 11.39 23.11
CA LEU A 204 49.77 11.67 21.78
C LEU A 204 50.86 12.76 21.83
N LEU A 205 50.61 13.86 22.54
CA LEU A 205 51.59 14.95 22.72
C LEU A 205 52.83 14.48 23.47
N CYS A 206 52.69 13.66 24.50
CA CYS A 206 53.82 13.04 25.21
C CYS A 206 54.65 12.17 24.27
N LEU A 207 54.03 11.31 23.46
CA LEU A 207 54.74 10.48 22.49
C LEU A 207 55.48 11.32 21.45
N LEU A 208 54.86 12.38 20.92
CA LEU A 208 55.50 13.32 20.01
C LEU A 208 56.71 14.00 20.66
N PHE A 209 56.58 14.43 21.92
CA PHE A 209 57.69 15.04 22.67
C PHE A 209 58.86 14.08 22.88
N PHE A 210 58.59 12.81 23.26
CA PHE A 210 59.62 11.79 23.38
C PHE A 210 60.25 11.43 22.02
N CYS A 211 59.46 11.36 20.94
CA CYS A 211 59.95 11.16 19.58
C CYS A 211 60.82 12.34 19.09
N CYS A 212 60.43 13.58 19.38
CA CYS A 212 61.19 14.79 19.07
C CYS A 212 62.51 14.85 19.87
N ARG A 213 62.49 14.46 21.16
CA ARG A 213 63.73 14.35 21.96
C ARG A 213 64.64 13.23 21.47
N LYS A 214 64.08 12.13 20.95
CA LYS A 214 64.86 11.04 20.34
C LYS A 214 65.48 11.43 18.99
N ARG A 215 64.88 12.39 18.27
CA ARG A 215 65.41 12.97 17.02
C ARG A 215 66.46 14.07 17.22
N GLY A 216 66.66 14.56 18.45
CA GLY A 216 67.67 15.59 18.77
C GLY A 216 69.12 15.11 18.88
N LYS A 217 69.45 13.90 18.42
CA LYS A 217 70.83 13.41 18.37
C LYS A 217 71.08 12.63 17.09
N LYS A 218 71.35 13.36 16.00
CA LYS A 218 72.27 13.03 14.91
C LYS A 218 72.23 14.12 13.83
N GLU A 219 73.26 14.95 13.80
CA GLU A 219 73.62 15.83 12.68
C GLU A 219 74.49 15.04 11.66
N THR A 220 74.08 15.13 10.40
CA THR A 220 74.83 15.28 9.13
C THR A 220 76.05 14.39 8.79
N ARG A 221 75.94 13.59 7.71
CA ARG A 221 76.98 13.47 6.65
C ARG A 221 76.48 12.83 5.33
N SER A 222 76.68 13.61 4.26
CA SER A 222 76.92 13.40 2.81
C SER A 222 76.80 12.03 2.10
N ALA A 223 76.21 12.10 0.87
CA ALA A 223 76.53 11.40 -0.41
C ALA A 223 76.47 9.84 -0.45
N ASP A 224 76.13 9.10 -1.51
CA ASP A 224 75.66 9.28 -2.91
C ASP A 224 75.30 7.85 -3.45
N VAL A 225 74.61 7.78 -4.59
CA VAL A 225 74.34 6.67 -5.54
C VAL A 225 73.64 5.37 -5.07
N GLY A 226 72.54 5.04 -5.75
CA GLY A 226 72.45 3.75 -6.44
C GLY A 226 71.20 2.90 -6.27
N ALA A 227 70.47 2.76 -7.39
CA ALA A 227 69.68 1.61 -7.84
C ALA A 227 68.17 1.49 -7.50
N VAL A 228 67.35 1.87 -8.51
CA VAL A 228 66.31 1.07 -9.22
C VAL A 228 65.27 0.30 -8.39
N SER A 229 63.97 0.68 -8.47
CA SER A 229 62.96 0.13 -9.42
C SER A 229 61.50 0.52 -9.08
N LYS A 230 60.75 0.89 -10.13
CA LYS A 230 59.28 0.80 -10.40
C LYS A 230 58.28 1.39 -9.39
N GLN A 231 57.62 2.50 -9.76
CA GLN A 231 56.31 2.62 -10.44
C GLN A 231 55.09 2.36 -9.53
N VAL A 232 54.29 3.38 -9.24
CA VAL A 232 53.03 3.72 -9.93
C VAL A 232 52.52 5.06 -9.34
N GLU A 233 52.08 5.93 -10.24
CA GLU A 233 51.59 7.28 -10.03
C GLU A 233 50.05 7.31 -9.97
N VAL A 234 49.48 8.28 -9.24
CA VAL A 234 48.53 9.30 -9.75
C VAL A 234 47.91 10.03 -8.55
N GLU A 235 48.19 11.33 -8.46
CA GLU A 235 47.38 12.32 -7.74
C GLU A 235 46.62 13.16 -8.77
N MET A 236 45.42 13.60 -8.40
CA MET A 236 44.50 14.56 -9.07
C MET A 236 45.19 15.95 -9.28
N PRO A 237 44.68 16.95 -10.07
CA PRO A 237 43.27 17.39 -10.15
C PRO A 237 42.80 18.18 -11.42
N GLU A 238 41.56 18.67 -11.33
CA GLU A 238 41.00 19.98 -11.80
C GLU A 238 40.42 20.21 -13.22
N GLU A 239 39.54 21.22 -13.24
CA GLU A 239 38.33 21.57 -14.01
C GLU A 239 38.43 21.99 -15.49
N ARG A 240 37.28 21.89 -16.18
CA ARG A 240 36.43 22.96 -16.80
C ARG A 240 35.44 22.26 -17.74
N GLY A 241 34.13 22.51 -17.72
CA GLY A 241 33.47 23.77 -18.05
C GLY A 241 33.23 23.84 -19.56
N VAL A 242 31.96 23.82 -20.00
CA VAL A 242 31.40 24.50 -21.19
C VAL A 242 29.92 24.10 -21.41
N GLU A 243 29.10 25.13 -21.57
CA GLU A 243 27.70 25.14 -22.01
C GLU A 243 27.47 24.50 -23.39
N SER A 244 26.24 24.06 -23.66
CA SER A 244 25.54 24.60 -24.83
C SER A 244 24.02 24.46 -24.70
N ASN A 245 23.37 25.31 -25.48
CA ASN A 245 22.07 25.93 -25.33
C ASN A 245 21.04 25.35 -26.33
N GLY A 246 19.77 25.70 -26.12
CA GLY A 246 18.73 25.77 -27.16
C GLY A 246 17.82 24.54 -27.27
N GLY A 247 16.49 24.64 -27.31
CA GLY A 247 15.60 25.81 -27.34
C GLY A 247 14.30 25.44 -28.07
N LYS A 248 13.15 25.81 -27.45
CA LYS A 248 11.83 26.22 -28.01
C LYS A 248 11.13 25.22 -29.00
N ASP A 249 9.82 25.15 -29.25
CA ASP A 249 8.65 26.06 -29.27
C ASP A 249 7.37 25.23 -28.96
N GLY A 250 6.27 25.80 -28.41
CA GLY A 250 5.07 26.16 -29.20
C GLY A 250 3.89 25.18 -28.98
N PHE A 251 2.98 25.44 -28.02
CA PHE A 251 1.62 26.00 -28.20
C PHE A 251 0.68 25.24 -29.15
N LEU A 252 -0.39 24.63 -28.60
CA LEU A 252 -1.75 24.77 -29.12
C LEU A 252 -2.77 24.58 -27.99
N GLY A 253 -3.61 25.60 -27.79
CA GLY A 253 -4.70 25.57 -26.84
C GLY A 253 -5.94 24.84 -27.35
N SER A 254 -6.79 24.42 -26.42
CA SER A 254 -8.23 24.58 -26.56
C SER A 254 -8.86 24.70 -25.19
N ALA A 255 -9.44 25.88 -24.95
CA ALA A 255 -10.37 26.13 -23.88
C ALA A 255 -11.68 25.40 -24.19
N ILE A 256 -12.20 24.64 -23.23
CA ILE A 256 -13.64 24.34 -23.16
C ILE A 256 -14.14 24.97 -21.87
N ALA A 257 -15.14 25.82 -22.03
CA ALA A 257 -15.76 26.63 -21.02
C ALA A 257 -16.30 25.79 -19.85
N ALA A 258 -16.07 26.30 -18.65
CA ALA A 258 -16.67 25.83 -17.43
C ALA A 258 -18.19 26.09 -17.44
N ILE A 259 -18.96 25.04 -17.17
CA ILE A 259 -20.22 25.19 -16.44
C ILE A 259 -19.91 24.74 -15.02
N GLY A 260 -19.78 25.71 -14.12
CA GLY A 260 -19.52 25.45 -12.71
C GLY A 260 -20.68 24.69 -12.08
N VAL A 261 -20.38 23.53 -11.47
CA VAL A 261 -20.41 23.29 -10.01
C VAL A 261 -19.52 22.05 -9.75
N GLY A 262 -18.41 22.18 -9.03
CA GLY A 262 -17.74 21.05 -8.34
C GLY A 262 -17.06 19.93 -9.15
N GLY A 263 -16.45 20.20 -10.31
CA GLY A 263 -15.92 19.17 -11.23
C GLY A 263 -14.45 18.72 -11.08
N GLY A 264 -13.74 19.06 -10.01
CA GLY A 264 -12.28 18.80 -9.89
C GLY A 264 -11.87 17.38 -9.47
N PHE A 265 -12.81 16.57 -8.99
CA PHE A 265 -12.50 15.25 -8.39
C PHE A 265 -13.02 14.04 -9.18
N LEU A 266 -13.73 14.26 -10.28
CA LEU A 266 -14.42 13.19 -11.03
C LEU A 266 -13.46 12.24 -11.79
N PHE A 267 -12.19 12.59 -11.93
CA PHE A 267 -11.20 11.78 -12.66
C PHE A 267 -10.30 10.92 -11.76
N LEU A 268 -10.40 11.04 -10.42
CA LEU A 268 -9.44 10.39 -9.50
C LEU A 268 -9.86 9.00 -9.03
N CYS A 269 -11.10 8.59 -9.28
CA CYS A 269 -11.49 7.20 -9.06
C CYS A 269 -11.51 6.42 -10.37
N GLY A 270 -10.40 6.47 -11.10
CA GLY A 270 -10.17 5.77 -12.36
C GLY A 270 -9.47 4.47 -12.11
#